data_AF-A0A7S1ZYV6-F1
#
_entry.id   AF-A0A7S1ZYV6-F1
#
_cell.length_a   1.000
_cell.length_b   1.000
_cell.length_c   1.000
_cell.angle_alpha   90.00
_cell.angle_beta   90.00
_cell.angle_gamma   90.00
#
_symmetry.space_group_name_H-M   'P 1'
#
loop_
_entity.id
_entity.type
_entity.pdbx_description
1 polymer ?
#
loop_
_entity_poly.entity_id
_entity_poly.type
_entity_poly.pdbx_seq_one_letter_code
_entity_poly.pdbx_strand_id
1 'polypeptide(L)'
;GLTDDVAAEFRRIALEEGEKFQDAFLRDCDDDSSDFIAGGNVPTVADLLAYPELAQVPQVLGYEYDGLPRLRRWIERMGRLPGHDDVHRTVFKIGAFVQRRKSKL
;
A
#
# COMPACT_ATOMS: atom_id res chain seq x y z
N GLY A 1 4.14 21.56 -6.60
CA GLY A 1 4.12 20.15 -7.00
C GLY A 1 5.54 19.64 -7.01
N LEU A 2 5.74 18.34 -6.85
CA LEU A 2 7.04 17.71 -7.15
C LEU A 2 7.39 17.98 -8.62
N THR A 3 8.68 18.10 -8.92
CA THR A 3 9.15 18.17 -10.30
C THR A 3 8.98 16.79 -10.97
N ASP A 4 8.90 16.75 -12.31
CA ASP A 4 8.61 15.53 -13.06
C ASP A 4 9.68 14.44 -12.85
N ASP A 5 10.95 14.84 -12.68
CA ASP A 5 12.06 13.94 -12.37
C ASP A 5 11.90 13.27 -10.99
N VAL A 6 11.45 14.04 -9.99
CA VAL A 6 11.22 13.50 -8.64
C VAL A 6 10.03 12.55 -8.64
N ALA A 7 8.95 12.87 -9.36
CA ALA A 7 7.80 11.99 -9.52
C ALA A 7 8.16 10.67 -10.22
N ALA A 8 9.01 10.73 -11.25
CA ALA A 8 9.52 9.55 -11.94
C ALA A 8 10.37 8.66 -11.02
N GLU A 9 11.26 9.26 -10.23
CA GLU A 9 12.11 8.53 -9.29
C GLU A 9 11.30 7.89 -8.16
N PHE A 10 10.29 8.58 -7.62
CA PHE A 10 9.36 7.99 -6.65
C PHE A 10 8.66 6.76 -7.21
N ARG A 11 8.15 6.84 -8.45
CA ARG A 11 7.51 5.70 -9.11
C ARG A 11 8.49 4.55 -9.29
N ARG A 12 9.73 4.83 -9.69
CA ARG A 12 10.78 3.82 -9.86
C ARG A 12 11.04 3.07 -8.55
N ILE A 13 11.25 3.81 -7.46
CA ILE A 13 11.50 3.23 -6.13
C ILE A 13 10.30 2.42 -5.66
N ALA A 14 9.08 2.94 -5.79
CA ALA A 14 7.87 2.23 -5.39
C ALA A 14 7.72 0.90 -6.15
N LEU A 15 7.95 0.88 -7.46
CA LEU A 15 7.88 -0.34 -8.25
C LEU A 15 9.00 -1.32 -7.88
N GLU A 16 10.23 -0.85 -7.71
CA GLU A 16 11.37 -1.68 -7.31
C GLU A 16 11.12 -2.38 -5.97
N GLU A 17 10.67 -1.64 -4.96
CA GLU A 17 10.38 -2.21 -3.64
C GLU A 17 9.11 -3.09 -3.65
N GLY A 18 8.10 -2.72 -4.45
CA GLY A 18 6.91 -3.53 -4.64
C GLY A 18 7.21 -4.88 -5.29
N GLU A 19 8.12 -4.90 -6.27
CA GLU A 19 8.57 -6.13 -6.94
C GLU A 19 9.31 -7.04 -5.96
N LYS A 20 10.28 -6.50 -5.20
CA LYS A 20 10.98 -7.23 -4.14
C LYS A 20 10.01 -7.84 -3.12
N PHE A 21 9.02 -7.06 -2.68
CA PHE A 21 8.01 -7.55 -1.74
C PHE A 21 7.18 -8.69 -2.33
N GLN A 22 6.69 -8.51 -3.56
CA GLN A 22 5.89 -9.52 -4.24
C GLN A 22 6.65 -10.84 -4.39
N ASP A 23 7.91 -10.78 -4.77
CA ASP A 23 8.72 -11.97 -5.04
C ASP A 23 9.19 -12.65 -3.76
N ALA A 24 9.37 -11.91 -2.67
CA ALA A 24 9.73 -12.47 -1.38
C ALA A 24 8.53 -13.08 -0.62
N PHE A 25 7.39 -12.39 -0.62
CA PHE A 25 6.29 -12.69 0.31
C PHE A 25 5.01 -13.16 -0.38
N LEU A 26 4.83 -12.86 -1.66
CA LEU A 26 3.63 -13.21 -2.41
C LEU A 26 3.93 -14.20 -3.55
N ARG A 27 5.12 -14.81 -3.59
CA ARG A 27 5.54 -15.69 -4.68
C ARG A 27 4.56 -16.82 -4.94
N ASP A 28 4.04 -17.41 -3.87
CA ASP A 28 3.13 -18.54 -3.91
C ASP A 28 1.65 -18.07 -3.79
N CYS A 29 1.39 -16.77 -3.92
CA CYS A 29 0.06 -16.16 -3.96
C CYS A 29 -0.41 -15.97 -5.41
N ASP A 30 -0.51 -17.08 -6.14
CA ASP A 30 -1.17 -17.15 -7.43
C ASP A 30 -2.67 -17.44 -7.26
N ASP A 31 -3.46 -17.33 -8.34
CA ASP A 31 -4.93 -17.31 -8.28
C ASP A 31 -5.56 -18.56 -7.61
N ASP A 32 -4.83 -19.67 -7.44
CA ASP A 32 -5.35 -20.95 -6.94
C ASP A 32 -4.68 -21.49 -5.67
N SER A 33 -3.60 -20.90 -5.15
CA SER A 33 -2.77 -21.52 -4.09
C SER A 33 -2.84 -20.85 -2.72
N SER A 34 -2.75 -19.52 -2.65
CA SER A 34 -2.84 -18.78 -1.38
C SER A 34 -3.13 -17.30 -1.60
N ASP A 35 -3.78 -16.66 -0.63
CA ASP A 35 -4.17 -15.25 -0.75
C ASP A 35 -3.23 -14.28 0.00
N PHE A 36 -2.49 -14.78 0.99
CA PHE A 36 -1.80 -13.99 2.02
C PHE A 36 -0.36 -14.47 2.28
N ILE A 37 0.45 -13.62 2.91
CA ILE A 37 1.91 -13.78 3.09
C ILE A 37 2.30 -15.13 3.71
N ALA A 38 1.48 -15.67 4.62
CA ALA A 38 1.74 -16.94 5.29
C ALA A 38 1.28 -18.18 4.50
N GLY A 39 0.93 -18.03 3.22
CA GLY A 39 0.52 -19.14 2.35
C GLY A 39 -0.89 -19.67 2.61
N GLY A 40 -1.73 -18.91 3.30
CA GLY A 40 -3.12 -19.28 3.61
C GLY A 40 -4.16 -18.36 2.93
N ASN A 41 -5.43 -18.67 3.18
CA ASN A 41 -6.58 -17.90 2.67
C ASN A 41 -7.17 -16.94 3.73
N VAL A 42 -6.46 -16.77 4.84
CA VAL A 42 -6.81 -15.87 5.94
C VAL A 42 -5.59 -15.00 6.24
N PRO A 43 -5.74 -13.67 6.38
CA PRO A 43 -4.61 -12.80 6.69
C PRO A 43 -4.07 -13.11 8.08
N THR A 44 -2.76 -12.96 8.22
CA THR A 44 -2.05 -13.09 9.49
C THR A 44 -1.52 -11.74 9.96
N VAL A 45 -0.82 -11.74 11.10
CA VAL A 45 -0.12 -10.54 11.59
C VAL A 45 0.92 -10.03 10.57
N ALA A 46 1.50 -10.91 9.75
CA ALA A 46 2.44 -10.49 8.70
C ALA A 46 1.76 -9.57 7.68
N ASP A 47 0.53 -9.92 7.27
CA ASP A 47 -0.24 -9.11 6.32
C ASP A 47 -0.65 -7.77 6.95
N LEU A 48 -1.11 -7.79 8.20
CA LEU A 48 -1.52 -6.58 8.92
C LEU A 48 -0.37 -5.60 9.15
N LEU A 49 0.86 -6.10 9.33
CA LEU A 49 2.05 -5.27 9.49
C LEU A 49 2.55 -4.72 8.14
N ALA A 50 2.48 -5.52 7.07
CA ALA A 50 2.96 -5.10 5.75
C ALA A 50 2.00 -4.18 5.00
N TYR A 51 0.69 -4.39 5.15
CA TYR A 51 -0.34 -3.71 4.37
C TYR A 51 -0.28 -2.18 4.44
N PRO A 52 -0.16 -1.54 5.63
CA PRO A 52 -0.12 -0.09 5.74
C PRO A 52 0.99 0.55 4.90
N GLU A 53 2.18 -0.06 4.91
CA GLU A 53 3.38 0.49 4.27
C GLU A 53 3.29 0.50 2.74
N LEU A 54 2.62 -0.50 2.17
CA LEU A 54 2.43 -0.62 0.72
C LEU A 54 1.16 0.07 0.25
N ALA A 55 0.05 -0.04 0.99
CA ALA A 55 -1.23 0.54 0.59
C ALA A 55 -1.23 2.07 0.62
N GLN A 56 -0.39 2.69 1.45
CA GLN A 56 -0.27 4.16 1.50
C GLN A 56 0.30 4.77 0.21
N VAL A 57 1.09 4.03 -0.58
CA VAL A 57 1.66 4.55 -1.83
C VAL A 57 0.54 4.92 -2.83
N PRO A 58 -0.39 4.02 -3.19
CA PRO A 58 -1.54 4.40 -4.01
C PRO A 58 -2.51 5.32 -3.25
N GLN A 59 -2.81 5.07 -1.97
CA GLN A 59 -3.84 5.81 -1.23
C GLN A 59 -3.47 7.26 -0.91
N VAL A 60 -2.21 7.52 -0.56
CA VAL A 60 -1.73 8.85 -0.13
C VAL A 60 -1.01 9.55 -1.28
N LEU A 61 -0.16 8.83 -2.01
CA LEU A 61 0.72 9.42 -3.02
C LEU A 61 0.15 9.34 -4.44
N GLY A 62 -0.87 8.51 -4.69
CA GLY A 62 -1.52 8.38 -5.99
C GLY A 62 -0.70 7.61 -7.03
N TYR A 63 0.23 6.76 -6.60
CA TYR A 63 1.04 5.93 -7.49
C TYR A 63 0.62 4.46 -7.42
N GLU A 64 0.23 3.91 -8.56
CA GLU A 64 -0.16 2.51 -8.71
C GLU A 64 1.05 1.60 -8.94
N TYR A 65 0.96 0.36 -8.43
CA TYR A 65 1.96 -0.70 -8.64
C TYR A 65 1.77 -1.42 -9.99
N ASP A 66 1.79 -0.66 -11.08
CA ASP A 66 1.58 -1.22 -12.43
C ASP A 66 2.61 -2.31 -12.76
N GLY A 67 2.14 -3.41 -13.36
CA GLY A 67 2.99 -4.57 -13.66
C GLY A 67 3.20 -5.55 -12.50
N LEU A 68 2.67 -5.28 -11.30
CA LEU A 68 2.81 -6.15 -10.11
C LEU A 68 1.46 -6.76 -9.70
N PRO A 69 0.94 -7.77 -10.44
CA PRO A 69 -0.43 -8.26 -10.28
C PRO A 69 -0.69 -8.93 -8.93
N ARG A 70 0.26 -9.68 -8.37
CA ARG A 70 0.07 -10.35 -7.07
C ARG A 70 0.02 -9.32 -5.94
N LEU A 71 0.90 -8.33 -5.97
CA LEU A 71 0.88 -7.21 -5.03
C LEU A 71 -0.45 -6.45 -5.10
N ARG A 72 -0.90 -6.09 -6.31
CA ARG A 72 -2.18 -5.38 -6.50
C ARG A 72 -3.36 -6.17 -5.97
N ARG A 73 -3.46 -7.47 -6.28
CA ARG A 73 -4.52 -8.34 -5.75
C ARG A 73 -4.48 -8.45 -4.23
N TRP A 74 -3.27 -8.60 -3.65
CA TRP A 74 -3.11 -8.65 -2.20
C TRP A 74 -3.54 -7.34 -1.52
N ILE A 75 -3.14 -6.17 -2.05
CA ILE A 75 -3.60 -4.85 -1.57
C ILE A 75 -5.13 -4.75 -1.65
N GLU A 76 -5.72 -5.20 -2.76
CA GLU A 76 -7.17 -5.18 -2.97
C GLU A 76 -7.91 -6.09 -1.98
N ARG A 77 -7.40 -7.29 -1.71
CA ARG A 77 -7.94 -8.22 -0.69
C ARG A 77 -7.85 -7.61 0.71
N MET A 78 -6.69 -7.08 1.09
CA MET A 78 -6.51 -6.42 2.39
C MET A 78 -7.41 -5.20 2.55
N GLY A 79 -7.64 -4.44 1.46
CA GLY A 79 -8.56 -3.31 1.41
C GLY A 79 -10.04 -3.65 1.58
N ARG A 80 -10.42 -4.93 1.55
CA ARG A 80 -11.79 -5.40 1.82
C ARG A 80 -12.00 -5.85 3.26
N LEU A 81 -10.94 -5.94 4.06
CA LEU A 81 -11.06 -6.40 5.45
C LEU A 81 -11.81 -5.38 6.31
N PRO A 82 -12.68 -5.83 7.23
CA PRO A 82 -13.33 -4.94 8.19
C PRO A 82 -12.28 -4.14 8.98
N GLY A 83 -12.43 -2.81 9.01
CA GLY A 83 -11.56 -1.92 9.76
C GLY A 83 -10.16 -1.70 9.19
N HIS A 84 -9.86 -2.17 7.97
CA HIS A 84 -8.53 -2.06 7.34
C HIS A 84 -7.95 -0.62 7.32
N ASP A 85 -8.82 0.39 7.28
CA ASP A 85 -8.46 1.80 7.18
C ASP A 85 -8.81 2.63 8.44
N ASP A 86 -9.32 1.98 9.49
CA ASP A 86 -9.78 2.70 10.69
C ASP A 86 -8.65 3.47 11.39
N VAL A 87 -7.45 2.90 11.41
CA VAL A 87 -6.27 3.53 12.02
C VAL A 87 -5.74 4.66 11.13
N HIS A 88 -5.59 4.41 9.83
CA HIS A 88 -5.10 5.38 8.84
C HIS A 88 -5.96 6.65 8.76
N ARG A 89 -7.29 6.53 8.87
CA ARG A 89 -8.19 7.69 8.92
C ARG A 89 -7.82 8.73 9.97
N THR A 90 -7.19 8.31 11.07
CA THR A 90 -6.77 9.23 12.14
C THR A 90 -5.68 10.18 11.65
N VAL A 91 -4.65 9.65 10.98
CA VAL A 91 -3.52 10.45 10.46
C VAL A 91 -4.01 11.44 9.40
N PHE A 92 -4.89 11.03 8.49
CA PHE A 92 -5.48 11.93 7.49
C PHE A 92 -6.28 13.07 8.13
N LYS A 93 -7.09 12.77 9.16
CA LYS A 93 -7.85 13.80 9.88
C LYS A 93 -6.94 14.82 10.55
N ILE A 94 -5.86 14.36 11.20
CA ILE A 94 -4.87 15.22 11.83
C ILE A 94 -4.15 16.07 10.77
N GLY A 95 -3.68 15.45 9.68
CA GLY A 95 -3.00 16.16 8.59
C GLY A 95 -3.88 17.25 7.97
N ALA A 96 -5.14 16.94 7.67
CA ALA A 96 -6.09 17.90 7.15
C ALA A 96 -6.36 19.07 8.14
N PHE A 97 -6.45 18.78 9.43
CA PHE A 97 -6.60 19.81 10.46
C PHE A 97 -5.38 20.74 10.52
N VAL A 98 -4.16 20.19 10.51
CA VAL A 98 -2.90 20.95 10.52
C VAL A 98 -2.76 21.82 9.27
N GLN A 99 -3.05 21.28 8.08
CA GLN A 99 -2.94 22.01 6.82
C GLN A 99 -3.85 23.25 6.80
N ARG A 100 -5.11 23.12 7.27
CA ARG A 100 -6.07 24.22 7.37
C ARG A 100 -5.63 25.33 8.34
N ARG A 101 -4.80 25.00 9.34
CA ARG A 101 -4.25 25.98 10.29
C ARG A 101 -3.05 26.71 9.71
N LYS A 102 -2.17 26.00 8.99
CA LYS A 102 -1.02 26.61 8.30
C LYS A 102 -1.44 27.57 7.18
N SER A 103 -2.53 27.31 6.46
CA SER A 103 -3.01 28.18 5.38
C SER A 103 -3.73 29.46 5.85
N LYS A 104 -3.85 29.67 7.18
CA LYS A 104 -4.49 30.85 7.79
C LYS A 104 -3.50 31.77 8.51
N LEU A 105 -2.22 31.41 8.52
CA LEU A 105 -1.09 32.22 8.98
C LEU A 105 -0.34 32.72 7.74
#